data_AF-A0A6M3JBD9-F1
#
_entry.id   AF-A0A6M3JBD9-F1
#
_cell.length_a   1.000
_cell.length_b   1.000
_cell.length_c   1.000
_cell.angle_alpha   90.00
_cell.angle_beta   90.00
_cell.angle_gamma   90.00
#
_symmetry.space_group_name_H-M   'P 1'
#
loop_
_entity.id
_entity.type
_entity.pdbx_description
1 polymer ?
#
loop_
_entity_poly.entity_id
_entity_poly.type
_entity_poly.pdbx_seq_one_letter_code
_entity_poly.pdbx_strand_id
1 'polypeptide(L)'
;MGFYEVSFPLVPNRTTSAGPGFDTNVVTMDSKQERRIRRWSQTQHRFDAALQVRTHNDVYTLRAFYLRVGGVANGFRYLDLSDYASTAVGRESTRWADEPGLSAVRDTDQAIGVGDGSGTQFQLVKTYGAAAPTYVRTIKKPISGTVVVALDGVGQSSGWTVDTTTGVVTFTTPPALPKVVSAGYQFEVPVRFSEEIDQWLPTSIDDYGNSSIRSVPLVELVDENPVSEHFFYGGAYVVAPSADVTMSMGLGRFWVVDPQAGGLFLILPPKLAMFAGGQIFEVYNESATNTIALKDSDDLSTVATVATTGWRHVWLGYTSAGALKWYTYA
;
A
#
# COMPACT_ATOMS: atom_id res chain seq x y z
N MET A 1 -6.28 3.78 12.80
CA MET A 1 -7.39 3.17 12.01
C MET A 1 -7.13 1.69 11.94
N GLY A 2 -8.17 0.85 12.02
CA GLY A 2 -8.04 -0.60 11.93
C GLY A 2 -8.40 -1.12 10.54
N PHE A 3 -7.79 -2.23 10.15
CA PHE A 3 -8.23 -3.04 9.01
C PHE A 3 -8.62 -4.41 9.55
N TYR A 4 -9.83 -4.87 9.23
CA TYR A 4 -10.29 -6.20 9.60
C TYR A 4 -10.14 -7.14 8.41
N GLU A 5 -9.44 -8.26 8.62
CA GLU A 5 -9.26 -9.33 7.63
C GLU A 5 -10.54 -10.18 7.49
N VAL A 6 -11.64 -9.52 7.15
CA VAL A 6 -12.96 -10.10 6.91
C VAL A 6 -13.48 -9.63 5.56
N SER A 7 -14.12 -10.52 4.81
CA SER A 7 -14.75 -10.18 3.54
C SER A 7 -16.15 -9.59 3.75
N PHE A 8 -16.58 -8.78 2.79
CA PHE A 8 -17.95 -8.30 2.70
C PHE A 8 -18.93 -9.49 2.75
N PRO A 9 -20.00 -9.42 3.58
CA PRO A 9 -20.74 -10.60 3.98
C PRO A 9 -21.75 -11.10 2.93
N LEU A 10 -22.05 -10.30 1.91
CA LEU A 10 -23.01 -10.65 0.86
C LEU A 10 -22.28 -11.17 -0.36
N VAL A 11 -22.88 -12.16 -1.02
CA VAL A 11 -22.33 -12.73 -2.24
C VAL A 11 -22.41 -11.69 -3.36
N PRO A 12 -21.29 -11.33 -3.99
CA PRO A 12 -21.31 -10.39 -5.10
C PRO A 12 -22.14 -10.94 -6.26
N ASN A 13 -23.01 -10.11 -6.82
CA ASN A 13 -23.70 -10.42 -8.06
C ASN A 13 -23.09 -9.62 -9.22
N ARG A 14 -23.32 -10.08 -10.46
CA ARG A 14 -22.76 -9.46 -11.67
C ARG A 14 -23.31 -8.05 -11.99
N THR A 15 -24.12 -7.48 -11.11
CA THR A 15 -24.73 -6.15 -11.32
C THR A 15 -24.05 -5.04 -10.54
N THR A 16 -22.91 -5.27 -9.87
CA THR A 16 -22.19 -4.24 -9.11
C THR A 16 -21.66 -3.10 -9.98
N SER A 17 -21.74 -1.87 -9.48
CA SER A 17 -21.04 -0.71 -10.06
C SER A 17 -19.66 -0.58 -9.43
N ALA A 18 -18.62 -0.55 -10.25
CA ALA A 18 -17.21 -0.51 -9.83
C ALA A 18 -16.39 0.25 -10.86
N GLY A 19 -15.37 1.00 -10.43
CA GLY A 19 -14.42 1.58 -11.37
C GLY A 19 -13.27 2.39 -10.77
N PRO A 20 -12.16 2.54 -11.52
CA PRO A 20 -11.03 3.36 -11.13
C PRO A 20 -11.31 4.86 -11.28
N GLY A 21 -10.80 5.67 -10.36
CA GLY A 21 -10.79 7.13 -10.45
C GLY A 21 -9.38 7.71 -10.31
N PHE A 22 -9.11 8.78 -11.05
CA PHE A 22 -7.95 9.65 -10.86
C PHE A 22 -8.42 11.03 -10.37
N ASP A 23 -7.69 11.65 -9.45
CA ASP A 23 -7.86 13.07 -9.14
C ASP A 23 -7.00 13.91 -10.10
N THR A 24 -7.58 14.36 -11.22
CA THR A 24 -6.90 15.23 -12.19
C THR A 24 -7.54 16.59 -12.20
N ASN A 25 -6.76 17.62 -11.84
CA ASN A 25 -7.19 19.00 -11.99
C ASN A 25 -7.00 19.43 -13.45
N VAL A 26 -8.08 19.83 -14.12
CA VAL A 26 -8.09 20.29 -15.50
C VAL A 26 -8.47 21.76 -15.53
N VAL A 27 -7.58 22.60 -16.04
CA VAL A 27 -7.80 24.04 -16.21
C VAL A 27 -7.86 24.35 -17.70
N THR A 28 -9.02 24.78 -18.16
CA THR A 28 -9.24 25.25 -19.54
C THR A 28 -8.96 26.75 -19.63
N MET A 29 -8.16 27.17 -20.59
CA MET A 29 -7.83 28.57 -20.88
C MET A 29 -8.86 29.18 -21.84
N ASP A 30 -8.94 30.51 -21.89
CA ASP A 30 -9.83 31.22 -22.85
C ASP A 30 -9.51 30.89 -24.32
N SER A 31 -8.27 30.45 -24.61
CA SER A 31 -7.85 29.93 -25.91
C SER A 31 -8.40 28.54 -26.24
N LYS A 32 -9.20 27.94 -25.35
CA LYS A 32 -9.66 26.53 -25.36
C LYS A 32 -8.55 25.49 -25.22
N GLN A 33 -7.34 25.91 -24.85
CA GLN A 33 -6.26 24.99 -24.48
C GLN A 33 -6.41 24.51 -23.03
N GLU A 34 -5.83 23.37 -22.69
CA GLU A 34 -5.94 22.78 -21.36
C GLU A 34 -4.59 22.56 -20.71
N ARG A 35 -4.52 22.82 -19.40
CA ARG A 35 -3.45 22.35 -18.52
C ARG A 35 -4.04 21.28 -17.60
N ARG A 36 -3.39 20.12 -17.52
CA ARG A 36 -3.82 18.98 -16.71
C ARG A 36 -2.76 18.63 -15.68
N ILE A 37 -3.16 18.51 -14.41
CA ILE A 37 -2.28 18.10 -13.31
C ILE A 37 -2.92 16.90 -12.63
N ARG A 38 -2.34 15.71 -12.81
CA ARG A 38 -2.76 14.49 -12.11
C ARG A 38 -2.18 14.52 -10.69
N ARG A 39 -3.05 14.61 -9.69
CA ARG A 39 -2.66 14.73 -8.27
C ARG A 39 -2.32 13.37 -7.66
N TRP A 40 -3.01 12.31 -8.06
CA TRP A 40 -2.72 10.96 -7.62
C TRP A 40 -1.82 10.21 -8.60
N SER A 41 -0.78 9.57 -8.09
CA SER A 41 0.06 8.65 -8.87
C SER A 41 -0.66 7.32 -9.12
N GLN A 42 -1.48 6.88 -8.17
CA GLN A 42 -2.29 5.66 -8.22
C GLN A 42 -3.79 6.00 -8.27
N THR A 43 -4.58 5.12 -8.87
CA THR A 43 -6.04 5.22 -8.88
C THR A 43 -6.61 4.85 -7.52
N GLN A 44 -7.72 5.48 -7.16
CA GLN A 44 -8.60 4.99 -6.09
C GLN A 44 -9.89 4.50 -6.74
N HIS A 45 -10.24 3.25 -6.50
CA HIS A 45 -11.49 2.68 -6.98
C HIS A 45 -12.66 3.02 -6.05
N ARG A 46 -13.84 3.13 -6.65
CA ARG A 46 -15.10 3.27 -5.94
C ARG A 46 -16.05 2.17 -6.37
N PHE A 47 -16.88 1.73 -5.43
CA PHE A 47 -17.83 0.63 -5.64
C PHE A 47 -19.18 0.98 -5.04
N ASP A 48 -20.25 0.38 -5.58
CA ASP A 48 -21.56 0.37 -4.94
C ASP A 48 -22.05 -1.07 -4.78
N ALA A 49 -22.20 -1.49 -3.53
CA ALA A 49 -22.63 -2.84 -3.15
C ALA A 49 -24.14 -2.98 -2.93
N ALA A 50 -24.95 -1.92 -3.13
CA ALA A 50 -26.39 -1.96 -2.84
C ALA A 50 -27.14 -3.06 -3.59
N LEU A 51 -26.73 -3.35 -4.83
CA LEU A 51 -27.40 -4.36 -5.65
C LEU A 51 -27.27 -5.78 -5.09
N GLN A 52 -26.38 -6.00 -4.12
CA GLN A 52 -26.21 -7.26 -3.40
C GLN A 52 -27.23 -7.43 -2.26
N VAL A 53 -27.89 -6.36 -1.82
CA VAL A 53 -28.89 -6.35 -0.75
C VAL A 53 -30.28 -6.51 -1.36
N ARG A 54 -30.92 -7.68 -1.23
CA ARG A 54 -32.23 -7.94 -1.85
C ARG A 54 -33.30 -8.36 -0.86
N THR A 55 -32.90 -9.06 0.18
CA THR A 55 -33.82 -9.61 1.18
C THR A 55 -33.67 -8.88 2.51
N HIS A 56 -34.70 -8.99 3.36
CA HIS A 56 -34.62 -8.51 4.74
C HIS A 56 -33.44 -9.14 5.51
N ASN A 57 -33.10 -10.40 5.21
CA ASN A 57 -31.96 -11.07 5.81
C ASN A 57 -30.61 -10.46 5.36
N ASP A 58 -30.50 -10.05 4.10
CA ASP A 58 -29.29 -9.37 3.60
C ASP A 58 -29.11 -8.01 4.26
N VAL A 59 -30.21 -7.26 4.43
CA VAL A 59 -30.22 -5.98 5.18
C VAL A 59 -29.75 -6.20 6.62
N TYR A 60 -30.26 -7.22 7.30
CA TYR A 60 -29.84 -7.53 8.66
C TYR A 60 -28.35 -7.91 8.72
N THR A 61 -27.90 -8.74 7.78
CA THR A 61 -26.50 -9.19 7.67
C THR A 61 -25.56 -8.00 7.42
N LEU A 62 -25.94 -7.11 6.50
CA LEU A 62 -25.18 -5.89 6.22
C LEU A 62 -25.18 -4.95 7.43
N ARG A 63 -26.31 -4.77 8.11
CA ARG A 63 -26.38 -3.95 9.33
C ARG A 63 -25.47 -4.51 10.43
N ALA A 64 -25.49 -5.82 10.66
CA ALA A 64 -24.64 -6.46 11.64
C ALA A 64 -23.15 -6.29 11.28
N PHE A 65 -22.81 -6.42 9.99
CA PHE A 65 -21.45 -6.20 9.50
C PHE A 65 -21.02 -4.73 9.64
N TYR A 66 -21.88 -3.78 9.27
CA TYR A 66 -21.65 -2.35 9.41
C TYR A 66 -21.32 -1.96 10.86
N LEU A 67 -22.10 -2.49 11.81
CA LEU A 67 -21.84 -2.30 13.24
C LEU A 67 -20.57 -3.01 13.71
N ARG A 68 -20.27 -4.21 13.19
CA ARG A 68 -19.07 -4.98 13.53
C ARG A 68 -17.79 -4.26 13.10
N VAL A 69 -17.76 -3.67 11.91
CA VAL A 69 -16.59 -2.93 11.41
C VAL A 69 -16.57 -1.48 11.90
N GLY A 70 -17.66 -0.97 12.49
CA GLY A 70 -17.72 0.38 13.02
C GLY A 70 -17.85 1.45 11.94
N GLY A 71 -18.68 1.19 10.92
CA GLY A 71 -18.93 2.14 9.84
C GLY A 71 -17.68 2.48 9.03
N VAL A 72 -17.41 3.77 8.83
CA VAL A 72 -16.27 4.25 8.02
C VAL A 72 -14.92 4.08 8.71
N ALA A 73 -14.90 3.85 10.03
CA ALA A 73 -13.69 3.87 10.85
C ALA A 73 -12.67 2.75 10.52
N ASN A 74 -13.12 1.61 9.99
CA ASN A 74 -12.25 0.47 9.71
C ASN A 74 -12.48 -0.10 8.31
N GLY A 75 -11.39 -0.58 7.70
CA GLY A 75 -11.41 -1.26 6.41
C GLY A 75 -11.72 -2.75 6.50
N PHE A 76 -12.10 -3.34 5.37
CA PHE A 76 -12.37 -4.75 5.17
C PHE A 76 -12.13 -5.17 3.72
N ARG A 77 -12.22 -6.46 3.41
CA ARG A 77 -11.99 -7.00 2.06
C ARG A 77 -13.28 -7.00 1.22
N TYR A 78 -13.16 -6.63 -0.05
CA TYR A 78 -14.28 -6.66 -0.99
C TYR A 78 -13.89 -7.30 -2.32
N LEU A 79 -14.68 -8.26 -2.78
CA LEU A 79 -14.46 -8.93 -4.06
C LEU A 79 -15.09 -8.12 -5.20
N ASP A 80 -14.26 -7.47 -6.01
CA ASP A 80 -14.70 -6.77 -7.21
C ASP A 80 -14.78 -7.72 -8.41
N LEU A 81 -15.98 -8.15 -8.76
CA LEU A 81 -16.21 -9.07 -9.88
C LEU A 81 -15.80 -8.51 -11.25
N SER A 82 -15.64 -7.20 -11.40
CA SER A 82 -15.17 -6.61 -12.66
C SER A 82 -13.67 -6.80 -12.87
N ASP A 83 -12.90 -6.94 -11.79
CA ASP A 83 -11.44 -6.95 -11.82
C ASP A 83 -10.80 -7.75 -10.68
N TYR A 84 -11.15 -9.03 -10.51
CA TYR A 84 -10.71 -9.87 -9.38
C TYR A 84 -9.55 -10.84 -9.67
N ALA A 85 -9.05 -10.93 -10.90
CA ALA A 85 -8.07 -11.95 -11.31
C ALA A 85 -6.85 -11.37 -12.03
N SER A 86 -5.70 -12.03 -11.94
CA SER A 86 -4.45 -11.70 -12.64
C SER A 86 -4.54 -11.76 -14.17
N THR A 87 -5.53 -12.48 -14.69
CA THR A 87 -5.73 -12.69 -16.14
C THR A 87 -5.92 -11.37 -16.88
N ALA A 88 -5.27 -11.22 -18.03
CA ALA A 88 -5.53 -10.09 -18.93
C ALA A 88 -7.00 -10.10 -19.38
N VAL A 89 -7.69 -8.97 -19.22
CA VAL A 89 -9.08 -8.78 -19.67
C VAL A 89 -9.15 -9.10 -21.17
N GLY A 90 -10.03 -10.04 -21.55
CA GLY A 90 -10.17 -10.51 -22.94
C GLY A 90 -9.53 -11.87 -23.24
N ARG A 91 -8.72 -12.44 -22.32
CA ARG A 91 -8.55 -13.90 -22.31
C ARG A 91 -9.73 -14.50 -21.58
N GLU A 92 -10.77 -14.76 -22.36
CA GLU A 92 -11.81 -15.70 -22.04
C GLU A 92 -11.17 -16.90 -21.31
N SER A 93 -11.58 -17.10 -20.05
CA SER A 93 -11.91 -18.45 -19.62
C SER A 93 -12.70 -19.04 -20.79
N THR A 94 -12.08 -19.93 -21.58
CA THR A 94 -12.74 -20.72 -22.63
C THR A 94 -13.78 -21.60 -21.96
N ARG A 95 -14.86 -20.97 -21.52
CA ARG A 95 -16.05 -21.52 -20.90
C ARG A 95 -16.90 -20.33 -20.46
N TRP A 96 -17.96 -20.10 -21.20
CA TRP A 96 -19.27 -19.98 -20.57
C TRP A 96 -19.50 -21.24 -19.70
N ALA A 97 -18.85 -21.35 -18.55
CA ALA A 97 -19.20 -22.32 -17.53
C ALA A 97 -19.77 -21.50 -16.37
N ASP A 98 -21.08 -21.31 -16.37
CA ASP A 98 -22.04 -21.96 -15.47
C ASP A 98 -21.70 -22.12 -13.97
N GLU A 99 -20.50 -21.75 -13.51
CA GLU A 99 -20.04 -21.83 -12.12
C GLU A 99 -19.51 -20.45 -11.69
N PRO A 100 -20.14 -19.79 -10.69
CA PRO A 100 -19.61 -18.57 -10.11
C PRO A 100 -18.31 -18.86 -9.35
N GLY A 101 -17.16 -18.37 -9.82
CA GLY A 101 -15.98 -18.19 -8.96
C GLY A 101 -14.58 -18.48 -9.51
N LEU A 102 -14.41 -18.99 -10.74
CA LEU A 102 -13.09 -19.44 -11.17
C LEU A 102 -12.75 -19.04 -12.61
N SER A 103 -12.23 -17.82 -12.80
CA SER A 103 -11.26 -17.60 -13.87
C SER A 103 -10.03 -18.46 -13.56
N ALA A 104 -9.68 -19.39 -14.46
CA ALA A 104 -8.49 -20.22 -14.32
C ALA A 104 -7.24 -19.32 -14.43
N VAL A 105 -6.68 -18.94 -13.29
CA VAL A 105 -5.42 -18.21 -13.19
C VAL A 105 -4.27 -19.08 -13.71
N ARG A 106 -3.29 -18.45 -14.36
CA ARG A 106 -2.08 -19.13 -14.82
C ARG A 106 -0.88 -18.56 -14.08
N ASP A 107 0.06 -19.43 -13.75
CA ASP A 107 1.34 -19.08 -13.13
C ASP A 107 2.19 -18.12 -13.99
N THR A 108 1.84 -17.92 -15.26
CA THR A 108 2.44 -16.96 -16.19
C THR A 108 1.61 -15.70 -16.45
N ASP A 109 0.58 -15.41 -15.66
CA ASP A 109 -0.34 -14.28 -15.94
C ASP A 109 0.34 -12.92 -15.79
N GLN A 110 1.08 -12.71 -14.70
CA GLN A 110 1.73 -11.43 -14.39
C GLN A 110 3.21 -11.67 -14.08
N ALA A 111 4.10 -10.96 -14.76
CA ALA A 111 5.51 -10.91 -14.37
C ALA A 111 5.64 -9.98 -13.15
N ILE A 112 6.12 -10.52 -12.03
CA ILE A 112 6.20 -9.80 -10.74
C ILE A 112 7.64 -9.44 -10.37
N GLY A 113 8.64 -9.96 -11.08
CA GLY A 113 10.03 -9.60 -10.90
C GLY A 113 10.98 -10.49 -11.69
N VAL A 114 12.28 -10.28 -11.45
CA VAL A 114 13.36 -11.12 -11.99
C VAL A 114 14.23 -11.52 -10.81
N GLY A 115 14.56 -12.81 -10.72
CA GLY A 115 15.48 -13.33 -9.72
C GLY A 115 16.87 -12.71 -9.89
N ASP A 116 17.53 -12.40 -8.78
CA ASP A 116 18.90 -11.88 -8.76
C ASP A 116 19.87 -12.84 -8.03
N GLY A 117 19.38 -14.00 -7.56
CA GLY A 117 20.13 -14.97 -6.77
C GLY A 117 20.25 -14.64 -5.27
N SER A 118 19.64 -13.55 -4.79
CA SER A 118 19.71 -13.11 -3.38
C SER A 118 18.35 -12.72 -2.78
N GLY A 119 17.50 -12.04 -3.54
CA GLY A 119 16.15 -11.64 -3.14
C GLY A 119 15.18 -12.82 -3.13
N THR A 120 14.40 -12.92 -2.07
CA THR A 120 13.40 -13.99 -1.90
C THR A 120 11.97 -13.47 -1.96
N GLN A 121 11.75 -12.16 -1.86
CA GLN A 121 10.43 -11.55 -1.74
C GLN A 121 10.04 -10.82 -3.03
N PHE A 122 8.83 -11.11 -3.53
CA PHE A 122 8.27 -10.51 -4.74
C PHE A 122 6.83 -10.07 -4.48
N GLN A 123 6.54 -8.79 -4.72
CA GLN A 123 5.21 -8.22 -4.53
C GLN A 123 4.30 -8.62 -5.69
N LEU A 124 3.09 -9.12 -5.40
CA LEU A 124 2.08 -9.33 -6.42
C LEU A 124 1.66 -7.98 -7.03
N VAL A 125 1.70 -7.92 -8.35
CA VAL A 125 1.31 -6.74 -9.13
C VAL A 125 0.44 -7.14 -10.31
N LYS A 126 -0.48 -6.27 -10.67
CA LYS A 126 -1.28 -6.38 -11.89
C LYS A 126 -0.95 -5.23 -12.83
N THR A 127 -0.51 -5.57 -14.03
CA THR A 127 -0.17 -4.60 -15.08
C THR A 127 -1.34 -4.44 -16.03
N TYR A 128 -1.80 -3.21 -16.20
CA TYR A 128 -2.80 -2.80 -17.17
C TYR A 128 -2.11 -2.19 -18.39
N GLY A 129 -2.45 -2.69 -19.57
CA GLY A 129 -1.81 -2.33 -20.84
C GLY A 129 -0.77 -3.37 -21.27
N ALA A 130 -0.89 -3.85 -22.52
CA ALA A 130 0.04 -4.81 -23.10
C ALA A 130 1.33 -4.15 -23.62
N ALA A 131 1.30 -2.84 -23.85
CA ALA A 131 2.42 -2.03 -24.30
C ALA A 131 2.35 -0.64 -23.65
N ALA A 132 3.45 0.10 -23.70
CA ALA A 132 3.53 1.44 -23.11
C ALA A 132 2.48 2.39 -23.73
N PRO A 133 1.83 3.25 -22.91
CA PRO A 133 1.98 3.35 -21.46
C PRO A 133 1.27 2.22 -20.70
N THR A 134 1.93 1.69 -19.67
CA THR A 134 1.35 0.71 -18.76
C THR A 134 1.03 1.35 -17.41
N TYR A 135 0.08 0.76 -16.69
CA TYR A 135 -0.24 1.11 -15.31
C TYR A 135 -0.07 -0.12 -14.44
N VAL A 136 0.75 -0.04 -13.39
CA VAL A 136 1.03 -1.18 -12.50
C VAL A 136 0.35 -0.93 -11.16
N ARG A 137 -0.50 -1.86 -10.74
CA ARG A 137 -1.20 -1.84 -9.46
C ARG A 137 -0.60 -2.89 -8.53
N THR A 138 -0.29 -2.49 -7.31
CA THR A 138 0.10 -3.41 -6.24
C THR A 138 -1.12 -4.17 -5.74
N ILE A 139 -1.00 -5.48 -5.58
CA ILE A 139 -2.07 -6.36 -5.08
C ILE A 139 -1.69 -6.87 -3.69
N LYS A 140 -2.48 -6.51 -2.66
CA LYS A 140 -2.19 -6.84 -1.25
C LYS A 140 -3.03 -7.96 -0.66
N LYS A 141 -4.26 -8.18 -1.15
CA LYS A 141 -5.21 -9.14 -0.57
C LYS A 141 -5.50 -10.29 -1.56
N PRO A 142 -4.52 -11.13 -1.92
CA PRO A 142 -4.80 -12.30 -2.74
C PRO A 142 -5.71 -13.29 -1.99
N ILE A 143 -6.58 -13.97 -2.73
CA ILE A 143 -7.45 -15.01 -2.17
C ILE A 143 -6.61 -16.26 -1.92
N SER A 144 -6.64 -16.73 -0.67
CA SER A 144 -5.91 -17.94 -0.26
C SER A 144 -6.27 -19.14 -1.16
N GLY A 145 -5.26 -19.91 -1.55
CA GLY A 145 -5.44 -21.08 -2.42
C GLY A 145 -5.57 -20.78 -3.92
N THR A 146 -5.61 -19.50 -4.33
CA THR A 146 -5.66 -19.13 -5.76
C THR A 146 -4.32 -18.75 -6.35
N VAL A 147 -3.31 -18.49 -5.52
CA VAL A 147 -1.99 -18.04 -5.98
C VAL A 147 -1.23 -19.22 -6.58
N VAL A 148 -0.69 -19.01 -7.78
CA VAL A 148 0.21 -19.94 -8.49
C VAL A 148 1.40 -19.14 -9.01
N VAL A 149 2.58 -19.75 -9.02
CA VAL A 149 3.85 -19.05 -9.30
C VAL A 149 4.68 -19.87 -10.28
N ALA A 150 5.38 -19.22 -11.20
CA ALA A 150 6.34 -19.83 -12.10
C ALA A 150 7.68 -19.09 -12.09
N LEU A 151 8.74 -19.85 -12.39
CA LEU A 151 10.09 -19.34 -12.64
C LEU A 151 10.47 -19.68 -14.08
N ASP A 152 10.74 -18.68 -14.91
CA ASP A 152 10.96 -18.81 -16.36
C ASP A 152 9.86 -19.63 -17.06
N GLY A 153 8.60 -19.42 -16.65
CA GLY A 153 7.46 -20.15 -17.20
C GLY A 153 7.28 -21.58 -16.71
N VAL A 154 8.12 -22.05 -15.77
CA VAL A 154 7.97 -23.36 -15.12
C VAL A 154 7.25 -23.19 -13.79
N GLY A 155 6.03 -23.73 -13.69
CA GLY A 155 5.22 -23.71 -12.47
C GLY A 155 5.91 -24.34 -11.27
N GLN A 156 5.78 -23.69 -10.11
CA GLN A 156 6.35 -24.10 -8.83
C GLN A 156 5.24 -24.58 -7.90
N SER A 157 5.21 -25.87 -7.58
CA SER A 157 4.21 -26.45 -6.67
C SER A 157 4.55 -26.29 -5.18
N SER A 158 5.80 -25.95 -4.86
CA SER A 158 6.30 -25.77 -3.49
C SER A 158 7.56 -24.88 -3.49
N GLY A 159 8.15 -24.63 -2.32
CA GLY A 159 9.36 -23.78 -2.19
C GLY A 159 9.07 -22.28 -2.14
N TRP A 160 7.81 -21.91 -1.92
CA TRP A 160 7.37 -20.54 -1.74
C TRP A 160 6.13 -20.48 -0.83
N THR A 161 5.89 -19.31 -0.24
CA THR A 161 4.69 -18.98 0.53
C THR A 161 4.17 -17.61 0.08
N VAL A 162 2.91 -17.30 0.38
CA VAL A 162 2.32 -15.99 0.12
C VAL A 162 1.67 -15.44 1.37
N ASP A 163 1.97 -14.19 1.71
CA ASP A 163 1.26 -13.46 2.74
C ASP A 163 -0.02 -12.85 2.12
N THR A 164 -1.18 -13.33 2.56
CA THR A 164 -2.49 -12.88 2.04
C THR A 164 -2.92 -11.52 2.57
N THR A 165 -2.16 -10.91 3.47
CA THR A 165 -2.42 -9.57 4.01
C THR A 165 -1.61 -8.49 3.29
N THR A 166 -0.42 -8.84 2.79
CA THR A 166 0.50 -7.92 2.08
C THR A 166 0.65 -8.21 0.59
N GLY A 167 0.32 -9.43 0.15
CA GLY A 167 0.48 -9.88 -1.23
C GLY A 167 1.94 -10.16 -1.61
N VAL A 168 2.81 -10.41 -0.63
CA VAL A 168 4.22 -10.74 -0.87
C VAL A 168 4.39 -12.25 -1.02
N VAL A 169 4.93 -12.69 -2.16
CA VAL A 169 5.39 -14.05 -2.39
C VAL A 169 6.82 -14.18 -1.89
N THR A 170 7.08 -15.13 -0.99
CA THR A 170 8.41 -15.40 -0.44
C THR A 170 8.90 -16.79 -0.83
N PHE A 171 10.04 -16.87 -1.53
CA PHE A 171 10.69 -18.14 -1.86
C PHE A 171 11.61 -18.61 -0.74
N THR A 172 11.69 -19.92 -0.53
CA THR A 172 12.64 -20.53 0.41
C THR A 172 14.09 -20.43 -0.08
N THR A 173 14.27 -20.43 -1.40
CA THR A 173 15.56 -20.27 -2.07
C THR A 173 15.45 -19.11 -3.06
N PRO A 174 16.38 -18.14 -3.05
CA PRO A 174 16.35 -17.03 -4.00
C PRO A 174 16.28 -17.52 -5.45
N PRO A 175 15.31 -17.04 -6.25
CA PRO A 175 15.33 -17.30 -7.69
C PRO A 175 16.63 -16.79 -8.30
N ALA A 176 17.32 -17.67 -9.05
CA ALA A 176 18.58 -17.32 -9.70
C ALA A 176 18.39 -16.23 -10.77
N LEU A 177 19.43 -15.43 -11.02
CA LEU A 177 19.48 -14.57 -12.20
C LEU A 177 19.64 -15.43 -13.47
N PRO A 178 18.93 -15.16 -14.58
CA PRO A 178 17.94 -14.10 -14.83
C PRO A 178 16.48 -14.61 -14.81
N LYS A 179 16.12 -15.50 -13.88
CA LYS A 179 14.82 -16.17 -13.92
C LYS A 179 13.68 -15.18 -13.73
N VAL A 180 12.78 -15.10 -14.70
CA VAL A 180 11.55 -14.29 -14.59
C VAL A 180 10.63 -14.94 -13.57
N VAL A 181 10.22 -14.18 -12.57
CA VAL A 181 9.21 -14.60 -11.59
C VAL A 181 7.86 -14.12 -12.07
N SER A 182 6.93 -15.05 -12.29
CA SER A 182 5.55 -14.75 -12.65
C SER A 182 4.56 -15.39 -11.70
N ALA A 183 3.37 -14.81 -11.61
CA ALA A 183 2.29 -15.34 -10.78
C ALA A 183 0.91 -15.15 -11.41
N GLY A 184 0.00 -16.05 -11.07
CA GLY A 184 -1.44 -15.93 -11.27
C GLY A 184 -2.15 -16.01 -9.93
N TYR A 185 -3.23 -15.25 -9.76
CA TYR A 185 -3.94 -15.14 -8.49
C TYR A 185 -5.31 -14.48 -8.68
N GLN A 186 -6.22 -14.75 -7.76
CA GLN A 186 -7.41 -13.93 -7.54
C GLN A 186 -7.19 -13.03 -6.33
N PHE A 187 -7.89 -11.91 -6.26
CA PHE A 187 -7.70 -10.94 -5.18
C PHE A 187 -8.98 -10.21 -4.81
N GLU A 188 -9.00 -9.76 -3.56
CA GLU A 188 -9.99 -8.82 -3.04
C GLU A 188 -9.35 -7.41 -2.94
N VAL A 189 -10.19 -6.39 -2.92
CA VAL A 189 -9.79 -5.00 -2.77
C VAL A 189 -9.99 -4.60 -1.31
N PRO A 190 -8.98 -4.01 -0.65
CA PRO A 190 -9.16 -3.39 0.66
C PRO A 190 -10.03 -2.13 0.49
N VAL A 191 -11.17 -2.09 1.18
CA VAL A 191 -12.14 -0.98 1.09
C VAL A 191 -12.61 -0.56 2.47
N ARG A 192 -13.24 0.61 2.53
CA ARG A 192 -14.10 1.04 3.64
C ARG A 192 -15.45 1.50 3.11
N PHE A 193 -16.43 1.63 4.00
CA PHE A 193 -17.64 2.37 3.67
C PHE A 193 -17.30 3.84 3.33
N SER A 194 -18.05 4.44 2.40
CA SER A 194 -17.94 5.86 2.09
C SER A 194 -18.49 6.72 3.24
N GLU A 195 -18.00 7.94 3.36
CA GLU A 195 -18.45 8.94 4.34
C GLU A 195 -19.95 9.27 4.20
N GLU A 196 -20.52 9.09 3.02
CA GLU A 196 -21.93 9.31 2.71
C GLU A 196 -22.89 8.49 3.59
N ILE A 197 -22.44 7.35 4.12
CA ILE A 197 -23.26 6.44 4.93
C ILE A 197 -22.77 6.29 6.38
N ASP A 198 -21.80 7.10 6.81
CA ASP A 198 -21.19 6.98 8.14
C ASP A 198 -22.19 7.25 9.27
N GLN A 199 -22.86 8.39 9.18
CA GLN A 199 -23.82 8.83 10.20
C GLN A 199 -25.15 8.08 10.10
N TRP A 200 -25.45 7.52 8.92
CA TRP A 200 -26.72 6.87 8.66
C TRP A 200 -26.57 5.85 7.54
N LEU A 201 -26.89 4.58 7.85
CA LEU A 201 -27.08 3.53 6.85
C LEU A 201 -28.57 3.54 6.41
N PRO A 202 -28.90 4.11 5.22
CA PRO A 202 -30.28 4.31 4.81
C PRO A 202 -30.93 2.99 4.43
N THR A 203 -31.72 2.45 5.35
CA THR A 203 -32.50 1.23 5.16
C THR A 203 -33.99 1.58 5.07
N SER A 204 -34.66 1.09 4.03
CA SER A 204 -36.11 1.23 3.84
C SER A 204 -36.80 -0.12 4.06
N ILE A 205 -37.99 -0.07 4.64
CA ILE A 205 -38.92 -1.21 4.70
C ILE A 205 -40.00 -0.91 3.66
N ASP A 206 -39.99 -1.64 2.56
CA ASP A 206 -40.88 -1.38 1.43
C ASP A 206 -42.24 -2.07 1.62
N ASP A 207 -42.22 -3.31 2.13
CA ASP A 207 -43.40 -4.13 2.43
C ASP A 207 -43.09 -5.13 3.56
N TYR A 208 -44.09 -5.88 4.02
CA TYR A 208 -43.87 -6.93 5.01
C TYR A 208 -42.88 -7.99 4.50
N GLY A 209 -41.71 -8.08 5.15
CA GLY A 209 -40.63 -9.00 4.78
C GLY A 209 -39.71 -8.48 3.66
N ASN A 210 -39.98 -7.31 3.09
CA ASN A 210 -39.14 -6.68 2.08
C ASN A 210 -38.46 -5.43 2.65
N SER A 211 -37.15 -5.37 2.51
CA SER A 211 -36.35 -4.21 2.90
C SER A 211 -35.30 -3.97 1.84
N SER A 212 -35.01 -2.70 1.56
CA SER A 212 -34.07 -2.29 0.53
C SER A 212 -33.08 -1.26 1.04
N ILE A 213 -31.92 -1.23 0.40
CA ILE A 213 -30.91 -0.20 0.58
C ILE A 213 -30.55 0.29 -0.82
N ARG A 214 -30.65 1.60 -1.05
CA ARG A 214 -30.51 2.19 -2.40
C ARG A 214 -29.06 2.23 -2.88
N SER A 215 -28.14 2.55 -1.98
CA SER A 215 -26.71 2.67 -2.27
C SER A 215 -25.90 2.24 -1.04
N VAL A 216 -24.86 1.46 -1.28
CA VAL A 216 -23.85 1.09 -0.28
C VAL A 216 -22.49 1.46 -0.88
N PRO A 217 -22.14 2.76 -0.88
CA PRO A 217 -20.92 3.23 -1.49
C PRO A 217 -19.70 2.78 -0.69
N LEU A 218 -18.72 2.21 -1.38
CA LEU A 218 -17.43 1.77 -0.85
C LEU A 218 -16.29 2.51 -1.54
N VAL A 219 -15.23 2.77 -0.79
CA VAL A 219 -14.03 3.46 -1.28
C VAL A 219 -12.81 2.58 -1.02
N GLU A 220 -11.96 2.41 -2.05
CA GLU A 220 -10.70 1.69 -1.91
C GLU A 220 -9.74 2.40 -0.94
N LEU A 221 -9.10 1.59 -0.10
CA LEU A 221 -7.95 1.96 0.71
C LEU A 221 -6.68 1.60 -0.06
N VAL A 222 -6.09 2.58 -0.76
CA VAL A 222 -4.86 2.38 -1.57
C VAL A 222 -3.72 1.84 -0.70
N ASP A 223 -3.60 2.37 0.51
CA ASP A 223 -2.87 1.74 1.60
C ASP A 223 -3.78 1.63 2.83
N GLU A 224 -3.69 0.51 3.53
CA GLU A 224 -4.38 0.29 4.80
C GLU A 224 -3.65 0.97 5.97
N ASN A 225 -2.34 1.18 5.79
CA ASN A 225 -1.52 1.92 6.72
C ASN A 225 -1.53 3.40 6.31
N PRO A 226 -2.05 4.29 7.16
CA PRO A 226 -2.04 5.71 6.84
C PRO A 226 -0.59 6.17 6.74
N VAL A 227 -0.25 6.77 5.61
CA VAL A 227 0.96 7.59 5.50
C VAL A 227 0.55 8.99 5.93
N SER A 228 1.32 9.59 6.84
CA SER A 228 1.07 10.99 7.19
C SER A 228 1.40 11.87 5.99
N GLU A 229 0.39 12.42 5.33
CA GLU A 229 0.56 13.43 4.27
C GLU A 229 0.88 14.81 4.85
N HIS A 230 0.67 14.99 6.16
CA HIS A 230 1.17 16.14 6.88
C HIS A 230 2.67 15.95 7.11
N PHE A 231 3.46 16.74 6.38
CA PHE A 231 4.84 17.07 6.74
C PHE A 231 4.80 17.67 8.16
N PHE A 232 5.09 16.87 9.19
CA PHE A 232 5.05 17.35 10.56
C PHE A 232 6.11 18.43 10.77
N TYR A 233 5.65 19.64 11.10
CA TYR A 233 6.43 20.54 11.94
C TYR A 233 6.42 19.97 13.37
N GLY A 234 7.37 19.08 13.71
CA GLY A 234 7.85 18.91 15.10
C GLY A 234 7.21 17.83 15.99
N GLY A 235 7.28 16.55 15.61
CA GLY A 235 7.10 15.43 16.55
C GLY A 235 8.43 14.91 17.12
N ALA A 236 8.40 14.24 18.27
CA ALA A 236 9.56 13.62 18.92
C ALA A 236 9.51 12.08 18.84
N TYR A 237 10.64 11.45 18.57
CA TYR A 237 10.84 10.00 18.57
C TYR A 237 11.93 9.65 19.58
N VAL A 238 11.62 8.76 20.52
CA VAL A 238 12.55 8.34 21.58
C VAL A 238 12.96 6.90 21.30
N VAL A 239 14.26 6.62 21.28
CA VAL A 239 14.80 5.29 20.97
C VAL A 239 16.04 4.97 21.77
N ALA A 240 16.15 3.72 22.23
CA ALA A 240 17.33 3.18 22.91
C ALA A 240 17.99 2.12 22.01
N PRO A 241 18.76 2.51 20.98
CA PRO A 241 19.22 1.58 19.96
C PRO A 241 20.21 0.55 20.52
N SER A 242 19.97 -0.73 20.21
CA SER A 242 20.91 -1.85 20.42
C SER A 242 21.56 -2.34 19.12
N ALA A 243 21.19 -1.73 17.99
CA ALA A 243 21.71 -1.95 16.64
C ALA A 243 21.57 -0.63 15.85
N ASP A 244 22.15 -0.56 14.65
CA ASP A 244 22.03 0.63 13.79
C ASP A 244 20.57 0.87 13.39
N VAL A 245 20.16 2.14 13.37
CA VAL A 245 18.76 2.53 13.13
C VAL A 245 18.66 3.46 11.94
N THR A 246 17.79 3.13 11.00
CA THR A 246 17.46 4.03 9.88
C THR A 246 16.43 5.06 10.32
N MET A 247 16.78 6.34 10.16
CA MET A 247 15.89 7.45 10.40
C MET A 247 14.89 7.58 9.24
N SER A 248 13.68 8.03 9.56
CA SER A 248 12.64 8.31 8.57
C SER A 248 11.86 9.56 8.98
N MET A 249 11.43 10.33 7.99
CA MET A 249 10.56 11.49 8.21
C MET A 249 9.21 11.11 8.82
N GLY A 250 8.80 9.83 8.72
CA GLY A 250 7.56 9.33 9.31
C GLY A 250 7.62 9.09 10.82
N LEU A 251 8.80 9.04 11.44
CA LEU A 251 8.96 8.71 12.86
C LEU A 251 8.96 9.94 13.76
N GLY A 252 9.59 11.03 13.32
CA GLY A 252 9.70 12.27 14.08
C GLY A 252 10.83 13.18 13.58
N ARG A 253 10.74 14.47 13.92
CA ARG A 253 11.78 15.47 13.62
C ARG A 253 12.80 15.57 14.75
N PHE A 254 12.35 15.54 16.00
CA PHE A 254 13.23 15.49 17.17
C PHE A 254 13.46 14.03 17.56
N TRP A 255 14.71 13.61 17.66
CA TRP A 255 15.13 12.27 17.99
C TRP A 255 15.86 12.31 19.32
N VAL A 256 15.33 11.64 20.32
CA VAL A 256 15.98 11.43 21.60
C VAL A 256 16.54 10.02 21.61
N VAL A 257 17.86 9.90 21.71
CA VAL A 257 18.55 8.61 21.55
C VAL A 257 19.37 8.26 22.77
N ASP A 258 19.23 7.01 23.23
CA ASP A 258 20.06 6.42 24.30
C ASP A 258 20.75 5.14 23.80
N PRO A 259 21.86 5.24 23.05
CA PRO A 259 22.60 4.08 22.55
C PRO A 259 23.04 3.11 23.65
N GLN A 260 22.62 1.85 23.51
CA GLN A 260 22.89 0.78 24.47
C GLN A 260 24.28 0.13 24.29
N ALA A 261 24.98 0.47 23.19
CA ALA A 261 26.34 0.02 22.91
C ALA A 261 27.17 1.11 22.20
N GLY A 262 28.49 1.02 22.30
CA GLY A 262 29.41 1.88 21.55
C GLY A 262 29.48 1.50 20.06
N GLY A 263 29.73 2.49 19.20
CA GLY A 263 29.93 2.28 17.76
C GLY A 263 28.65 2.25 16.92
N LEU A 264 27.48 2.41 17.54
CA LEU A 264 26.19 2.48 16.84
C LEU A 264 26.06 3.77 16.02
N PHE A 265 25.24 3.71 14.97
CA PHE A 265 24.90 4.88 14.17
C PHE A 265 23.44 4.93 13.74
N LEU A 266 22.97 6.16 13.52
CA LEU A 266 21.72 6.45 12.84
C LEU A 266 22.00 6.68 11.35
N ILE A 267 21.21 6.07 10.49
CA ILE A 267 21.31 6.23 9.04
C ILE A 267 20.29 7.28 8.62
N LEU A 268 20.75 8.40 8.07
CA LEU A 268 19.89 9.44 7.50
C LEU A 268 19.20 8.90 6.23
N PRO A 269 17.97 9.34 5.90
CA PRO A 269 17.27 8.85 4.71
C PRO A 269 18.00 9.23 3.39
N PRO A 270 17.68 8.56 2.27
CA PRO A 270 18.23 8.89 0.95
C PRO A 270 18.02 10.34 0.57
N LYS A 271 19.09 11.04 0.19
CA LYS A 271 19.06 12.49 -0.12
C LYS A 271 18.07 12.83 -1.23
N LEU A 272 17.93 11.96 -2.24
CA LEU A 272 16.99 12.14 -3.35
C LEU A 272 15.51 11.98 -2.95
N ALA A 273 15.22 11.36 -1.81
CA ALA A 273 13.87 11.23 -1.28
C ALA A 273 13.43 12.48 -0.47
N MET A 274 14.28 13.51 -0.38
CA MET A 274 14.11 14.63 0.54
C MET A 274 14.23 15.97 -0.18
N PHE A 275 13.51 16.97 0.34
CA PHE A 275 13.64 18.34 -0.13
C PHE A 275 14.82 19.03 0.58
N ALA A 276 15.70 19.66 -0.21
CA ALA A 276 16.77 20.49 0.34
C ALA A 276 16.23 21.82 0.87
N GLY A 277 16.84 22.32 1.95
CA GLY A 277 16.45 23.53 2.66
C GLY A 277 15.79 23.25 4.00
N GLY A 278 15.83 24.25 4.90
CA GLY A 278 15.27 24.13 6.25
C GLY A 278 15.94 23.04 7.09
N GLN A 279 15.60 23.00 8.38
CA GLN A 279 16.12 22.00 9.29
C GLN A 279 15.23 20.76 9.28
N ILE A 280 15.84 19.61 9.05
CA ILE A 280 15.15 18.35 8.75
C ILE A 280 15.04 17.47 9.99
N PHE A 281 16.14 17.29 10.74
CA PHE A 281 16.15 16.54 12.00
C PHE A 281 16.83 17.33 13.11
N GLU A 282 16.46 17.00 14.33
CA GLU A 282 17.13 17.33 15.58
C GLU A 282 17.42 16.03 16.29
N VAL A 283 18.67 15.80 16.70
CA VAL A 283 19.07 14.58 17.39
C VAL A 283 19.72 14.97 18.71
N TYR A 284 19.12 14.53 19.81
CA TYR A 284 19.65 14.66 21.15
C TYR A 284 20.03 13.28 21.67
N ASN A 285 21.29 13.12 22.07
CA ASN A 285 21.79 11.90 22.66
C ASN A 285 21.73 12.02 24.19
N GLU A 286 20.81 11.29 24.83
CA GLU A 286 20.65 11.23 26.28
C GLU A 286 21.67 10.32 26.96
N SER A 287 22.36 9.48 26.20
CA SER A 287 23.33 8.55 26.78
C SER A 287 24.47 9.31 27.47
N ALA A 288 24.75 8.90 28.71
CA ALA A 288 25.90 9.39 29.47
C ALA A 288 27.22 8.71 29.05
N THR A 289 27.14 7.57 28.38
CA THR A 289 28.30 6.69 28.12
C THR A 289 28.64 6.55 26.64
N ASN A 290 27.63 6.47 25.77
CA ASN A 290 27.85 6.11 24.38
C ASN A 290 27.56 7.29 23.45
N THR A 291 28.48 7.56 22.52
CA THR A 291 28.22 8.46 21.39
C THR A 291 27.50 7.73 20.27
N ILE A 292 26.77 8.46 19.42
CA ILE A 292 26.13 7.89 18.23
C ILE A 292 26.50 8.69 16.99
N ALA A 293 26.84 8.00 15.90
CA ALA A 293 27.16 8.67 14.63
C ALA A 293 25.91 8.84 13.76
N LEU A 294 25.87 9.91 12.97
CA LEU A 294 24.91 10.11 11.88
C LEU A 294 25.62 9.76 10.58
N LYS A 295 25.07 8.83 9.81
CA LYS A 295 25.64 8.38 8.53
C LYS A 295 24.71 8.67 7.38
N ASP A 296 25.29 8.96 6.23
CA ASP A 296 24.57 9.11 4.96
C ASP A 296 24.14 7.72 4.45
N SER A 297 22.89 7.54 4.02
CA SER A 297 22.44 6.25 3.48
C SER A 297 23.10 5.88 2.17
N ASP A 298 23.58 6.87 1.40
CA ASP A 298 24.06 6.63 0.03
C ASP A 298 25.42 5.91 0.01
N ASP A 299 26.29 6.21 0.98
CA ASP A 299 27.65 5.68 1.04
C ASP A 299 28.12 5.26 2.45
N LEU A 300 27.25 5.40 3.47
CA LEU A 300 27.56 5.17 4.89
C LEU A 300 28.73 6.02 5.41
N SER A 301 29.03 7.14 4.75
CA SER A 301 29.98 8.12 5.26
C SER A 301 29.43 8.81 6.51
N THR A 302 30.31 9.10 7.47
CA THR A 302 29.92 9.80 8.69
C THR A 302 29.67 11.27 8.39
N VAL A 303 28.42 11.70 8.60
CA VAL A 303 27.99 13.10 8.48
C VAL A 303 28.35 13.88 9.76
N ALA A 304 28.09 13.29 10.92
CA ALA A 304 28.39 13.88 12.22
C ALA A 304 28.46 12.82 13.32
N THR A 305 28.96 13.21 14.49
CA THR A 305 28.84 12.42 15.72
C THR A 305 28.12 13.26 16.77
N VAL A 306 27.09 12.68 17.38
CA VAL A 306 26.35 13.26 18.50
C VAL A 306 27.04 12.77 19.79
N ALA A 307 27.64 13.72 20.51
CA ALA A 307 28.33 13.44 21.77
C ALA A 307 27.36 12.95 22.85
N THR A 308 27.86 12.37 23.93
CA THR A 308 27.05 12.03 25.11
C THR A 308 26.40 13.28 25.68
N THR A 309 25.13 13.21 26.06
CA THR A 309 24.32 14.37 26.51
C THR A 309 24.32 15.56 25.53
N GLY A 310 24.64 15.31 24.26
CA GLY A 310 24.85 16.31 23.23
C GLY A 310 23.74 16.34 22.19
N TRP A 311 23.69 17.42 21.41
CA TRP A 311 22.70 17.61 20.36
C TRP A 311 23.35 17.92 19.02
N ARG A 312 22.64 17.56 17.95
CA ARG A 312 22.97 17.93 16.57
C ARG A 312 21.69 18.24 15.84
N HIS A 313 21.73 19.30 15.07
CA HIS A 313 20.71 19.56 14.09
C HIS A 313 21.21 19.18 12.69
N VAL A 314 20.28 18.78 11.81
CA VAL A 314 20.59 18.23 10.48
C VAL A 314 19.81 18.97 9.39
N TRP A 315 20.53 19.42 8.36
CA TRP A 315 20.00 20.05 7.14
C TRP A 315 20.43 19.28 5.91
N LEU A 316 19.60 19.32 4.87
CA LEU A 316 19.99 18.95 3.52
C LEU A 316 20.15 20.23 2.69
N GLY A 317 21.27 20.37 2.01
CA GLY A 317 21.54 21.50 1.12
C GLY A 317 22.28 21.09 -0.13
N TYR A 318 22.61 22.07 -0.97
CA TYR A 318 23.45 21.86 -2.15
C TYR A 318 24.89 22.30 -1.88
N THR A 319 25.85 21.63 -2.50
CA THR A 319 27.22 22.14 -2.64
C THR A 319 27.29 23.22 -3.71
N SER A 320 28.40 23.95 -3.78
CA SER A 320 28.65 24.92 -4.86
C SER A 320 28.63 24.28 -6.26
N ALA A 321 28.86 22.96 -6.35
CA ALA A 321 28.79 22.17 -7.56
C ALA A 321 27.39 21.60 -7.86
N GLY A 322 26.38 21.92 -7.05
CA GLY A 322 24.98 21.50 -7.27
C GLY A 322 24.64 20.09 -6.78
N ALA A 323 25.53 19.41 -6.06
CA ALA A 323 25.25 18.09 -5.48
C ALA A 323 24.60 18.20 -4.10
N LEU A 324 23.65 17.32 -3.77
CA LEU A 324 23.03 17.26 -2.45
C LEU A 324 24.03 16.79 -1.38
N LYS A 325 24.04 17.47 -0.24
CA LYS A 325 24.93 17.18 0.90
C LYS A 325 24.22 17.45 2.23
N TRP A 326 24.46 16.56 3.20
CA TRP A 326 24.08 16.77 4.58
C TRP A 326 24.98 17.80 5.28
N TYR A 327 24.36 18.75 5.97
CA TYR A 327 25.02 19.72 6.83
C TYR A 327 24.52 19.53 8.26
N THR A 328 25.41 19.69 9.23
CA THR A 328 25.05 19.61 10.65
C THR A 328 25.72 20.72 11.43
N TYR A 329 25.09 21.14 12.53
CA TYR A 329 25.74 21.94 13.56
C TYR A 329 25.31 21.46 14.95
N ALA A 330 26.15 21.75 15.97
CA ALA A 330 25.79 21.57 17.37
C ALA A 330 24.87 22.73 17.77
#